data_AF-A0A5C9BQB6-F1
#
_entry.id   AF-A0A5C9BQB6-F1
#
_cell.length_a   1.000
_cell.length_b   1.000
_cell.length_c   1.000
_cell.angle_alpha   90.00
_cell.angle_beta   90.00
_cell.angle_gamma   90.00
#
_symmetry.space_group_name_H-M   'P 1'
#
loop_
_entity.id
_entity.type
_entity.pdbx_description
1 polymer ?
#
loop_
_entity_poly.entity_id
_entity_poly.type
_entity_poly.pdbx_seq_one_letter_code
_entity_poly.pdbx_strand_id
1 'polypeptide(L)'
;MAEDSDDTPQDQFLTSSGPMKEWFDLARQMEGRSGVLDVSPYPMQPWLDVAEGGWSVIVHTDNDAALADSLAAEIADKAWSLRDQFWRSERVAPAEAVRQAVTAERGLIILSDTGDSVYGGAPGDSTCILRAMLDDPNLKTSEVSKTSEVCLVPMVDSDALNAAISAGVGAEVTVELGGKLDNIFSRPVQVTGKVAAVSLGFTVDLLDRGVCDLRQTALLAVGSIRIALLDHRSFAINHPVLYTHLGLDIADAKMVVVKTASNFQFFSRWRSGLIRVDSPGTTQSDLTAFQWKRIPRPTYPLDKFADWRAS
;
A
#
# COMPACT_ATOMS: atom_id res chain seq x y z
N MET A 1 -28.85 -13.46 -16.30
CA MET A 1 -27.65 -12.61 -16.14
C MET A 1 -27.33 -12.66 -14.67
N ALA A 2 -26.39 -13.52 -14.30
CA ALA A 2 -25.84 -13.57 -12.96
C ALA A 2 -24.44 -12.97 -13.10
N GLU A 3 -24.32 -11.71 -12.71
CA GLU A 3 -23.06 -10.99 -12.61
C GLU A 3 -22.47 -11.38 -11.25
N ASP A 4 -21.74 -12.48 -11.23
CA ASP A 4 -21.09 -12.97 -10.01
C ASP A 4 -19.64 -12.45 -10.01
N SER A 5 -19.30 -11.61 -9.04
CA SER A 5 -18.02 -10.90 -8.95
C SER A 5 -16.99 -11.54 -8.02
N ASP A 6 -15.72 -11.40 -8.39
CA ASP A 6 -14.55 -11.80 -7.60
C ASP A 6 -13.92 -10.56 -6.95
N ASP A 7 -13.80 -10.56 -5.63
CA ASP A 7 -13.10 -9.56 -4.85
C ASP A 7 -11.78 -10.16 -4.34
N THR A 8 -10.65 -9.48 -4.58
CA THR A 8 -9.31 -10.00 -4.27
C THR A 8 -8.46 -8.97 -3.52
N PRO A 9 -7.71 -9.37 -2.48
CA PRO A 9 -6.75 -8.51 -1.81
C PRO A 9 -5.73 -7.82 -2.75
N GLN A 10 -5.50 -6.52 -2.58
CA GLN A 10 -4.59 -5.72 -3.43
C GLN A 10 -3.15 -6.27 -3.52
N ASP A 11 -2.68 -6.97 -2.49
CA ASP A 11 -1.32 -7.51 -2.44
C ASP A 11 -1.11 -8.73 -3.35
N GLN A 12 -2.19 -9.26 -3.93
CA GLN A 12 -2.16 -10.28 -4.97
C GLN A 12 -2.21 -9.71 -6.38
N PHE A 13 -2.27 -8.37 -6.55
CA PHE A 13 -2.43 -7.74 -7.87
C PHE A 13 -1.13 -7.64 -8.70
N LEU A 14 -0.02 -8.20 -8.22
CA LEU A 14 1.26 -8.16 -8.93
C LEU A 14 1.23 -9.05 -10.18
N THR A 15 1.37 -8.47 -11.37
CA THR A 15 1.42 -9.23 -12.64
C THR A 15 2.80 -9.85 -12.94
N SER A 16 3.78 -9.61 -12.06
CA SER A 16 5.13 -10.21 -12.14
C SER A 16 5.23 -11.60 -11.50
N SER A 17 4.24 -12.01 -10.70
CA SER A 17 4.25 -13.28 -9.96
C SER A 17 2.84 -13.69 -9.53
N GLY A 18 2.66 -14.93 -9.09
CA GLY A 18 1.39 -15.37 -8.48
C GLY A 18 0.22 -15.45 -9.46
N PRO A 19 -1.03 -15.52 -8.96
CA PRO A 19 -2.20 -15.82 -9.77
C PRO A 19 -2.53 -14.72 -10.80
N MET A 20 -2.25 -13.44 -10.51
CA MET A 20 -2.38 -12.38 -11.52
C MET A 20 -1.45 -12.58 -12.71
N LYS A 21 -0.20 -13.02 -12.47
CA LYS A 21 0.73 -13.30 -13.56
C LYS A 21 0.17 -14.39 -14.47
N GLU A 22 -0.35 -15.48 -13.90
CA GLU A 22 -0.92 -16.57 -14.69
C GLU A 22 -2.08 -16.09 -15.57
N TRP A 23 -2.96 -15.26 -15.02
CA TRP A 23 -4.10 -14.72 -15.75
C TRP A 23 -3.69 -13.77 -16.89
N PHE A 24 -2.77 -12.83 -16.62
CA PHE A 24 -2.24 -11.92 -17.63
C PHE A 24 -1.32 -12.60 -18.66
N ASP A 25 -0.60 -13.67 -18.29
CA ASP A 25 0.16 -14.48 -19.24
C ASP A 25 -0.78 -15.23 -20.20
N LEU A 26 -1.94 -15.71 -19.73
CA LEU A 26 -2.94 -16.33 -20.60
C LEU A 26 -3.49 -15.33 -21.61
N ALA A 27 -3.81 -14.10 -21.19
CA ALA A 27 -4.23 -13.03 -22.10
C ALA A 27 -3.22 -12.82 -23.23
N ARG A 28 -1.94 -12.63 -22.86
CA ARG A 28 -0.83 -12.46 -23.83
C ARG A 28 -0.66 -13.65 -24.78
N GLN A 29 -0.91 -14.87 -24.30
CA GLN A 29 -0.87 -16.06 -25.15
C GLN A 29 -2.04 -16.12 -26.13
N MET A 30 -3.24 -15.69 -25.69
CA MET A 30 -4.43 -15.63 -26.54
C MET A 30 -4.29 -14.61 -27.67
N GLU A 31 -3.64 -13.47 -27.42
CA GLU A 31 -3.33 -12.46 -28.46
C GLU A 31 -2.48 -13.02 -29.61
N GLY A 32 -1.74 -14.10 -29.40
CA GLY A 32 -0.98 -14.79 -30.45
C GLY A 32 -1.83 -15.74 -31.32
N ARG A 33 -3.11 -15.95 -30.99
CA ARG A 33 -4.02 -16.85 -31.74
C ARG A 33 -4.54 -16.15 -33.00
N SER A 34 -4.73 -16.92 -34.07
CA SER A 34 -5.25 -16.40 -35.33
C SER A 34 -6.64 -15.76 -35.14
N GLY A 35 -6.84 -14.55 -35.67
CA GLY A 35 -8.11 -13.83 -35.60
C GLY A 35 -8.34 -13.04 -34.30
N VAL A 36 -7.42 -13.10 -33.33
CA VAL A 36 -7.49 -12.32 -32.08
C VAL A 36 -6.72 -11.01 -32.24
N LEU A 37 -7.35 -9.90 -31.89
CA LEU A 37 -6.76 -8.55 -31.98
C LEU A 37 -6.25 -8.06 -30.62
N ASP A 38 -6.98 -8.34 -29.54
CA ASP A 38 -6.67 -7.88 -28.18
C ASP A 38 -7.38 -8.75 -27.13
N VAL A 39 -6.72 -8.99 -26.00
CA VAL A 39 -7.33 -9.63 -24.82
C VAL A 39 -6.96 -8.85 -23.57
N SER A 40 -7.94 -8.20 -22.96
CA SER A 40 -7.74 -7.25 -21.87
C SER A 40 -8.43 -7.72 -20.57
N PRO A 41 -7.66 -8.22 -19.58
CA PRO A 41 -8.15 -8.49 -18.23
C PRO A 41 -8.26 -7.20 -17.40
N TYR A 42 -9.40 -7.02 -16.72
CA TYR A 42 -9.70 -5.88 -15.85
C TYR A 42 -10.05 -6.36 -14.43
N PRO A 43 -9.05 -6.53 -13.54
CA PRO A 43 -9.32 -6.74 -12.14
C PRO A 43 -9.83 -5.44 -11.49
N MET A 44 -10.92 -5.53 -10.75
CA MET A 44 -11.48 -4.36 -10.05
C MET A 44 -10.58 -3.92 -8.90
N GLN A 45 -10.50 -2.61 -8.65
CA GLN A 45 -9.95 -2.11 -7.39
C GLN A 45 -10.80 -2.62 -6.20
N PRO A 46 -10.21 -3.30 -5.20
CA PRO A 46 -10.95 -4.16 -4.27
C PRO A 46 -11.70 -3.43 -3.15
N TRP A 47 -11.75 -2.09 -3.15
CA TRP A 47 -12.47 -1.30 -2.14
C TRP A 47 -13.63 -0.50 -2.74
N LEU A 48 -14.07 -0.86 -3.94
CA LEU A 48 -15.16 -0.17 -4.64
C LEU A 48 -16.51 -0.84 -4.34
N ASP A 49 -17.35 -0.19 -3.52
CA ASP A 49 -18.74 -0.62 -3.29
C ASP A 49 -19.66 -0.03 -4.38
N VAL A 50 -19.66 -0.66 -5.56
CA VAL A 50 -20.38 -0.20 -6.78
C VAL A 50 -21.24 -1.31 -7.38
N ALA A 51 -22.30 -0.94 -8.10
CA ALA A 51 -23.28 -1.90 -8.61
C ALA A 51 -22.73 -2.76 -9.76
N GLU A 52 -21.68 -2.28 -10.42
CA GLU A 52 -20.97 -2.92 -11.51
C GLU A 52 -19.70 -3.63 -11.00
N GLY A 53 -19.65 -3.95 -9.70
CA GLY A 53 -18.48 -4.53 -9.06
C GLY A 53 -18.13 -5.90 -9.64
N GLY A 54 -16.84 -6.20 -9.76
CA GLY A 54 -16.35 -7.47 -10.29
C GLY A 54 -15.26 -7.33 -11.33
N TRP A 55 -14.64 -8.45 -11.65
CA TRP A 55 -13.62 -8.52 -12.68
C TRP A 55 -14.28 -8.60 -14.04
N SER A 56 -13.63 -8.03 -15.06
CA SER A 56 -14.10 -8.10 -16.44
C SER A 56 -12.99 -8.52 -17.37
N VAL A 57 -13.35 -9.07 -18.52
CA VAL A 57 -12.44 -9.37 -19.62
C VAL A 57 -13.08 -8.83 -20.89
N ILE A 58 -12.29 -8.14 -21.71
CA ILE A 58 -12.71 -7.73 -23.04
C ILE A 58 -11.82 -8.44 -24.05
N VAL A 59 -12.44 -9.08 -25.06
CA VAL A 59 -11.74 -9.73 -26.18
C VAL A 59 -12.19 -9.09 -27.48
N HIS A 60 -11.22 -8.70 -28.30
CA HIS A 60 -11.46 -8.21 -29.66
C HIS A 60 -10.95 -9.23 -30.67
N THR A 61 -11.76 -9.51 -31.68
CA THR A 61 -11.42 -10.42 -32.79
C THR A 61 -11.72 -9.77 -34.14
N ASP A 62 -11.11 -10.29 -35.20
CA ASP A 62 -11.35 -9.84 -36.57
C ASP A 62 -12.64 -10.48 -37.13
N ASN A 63 -13.76 -9.78 -36.92
CA ASN A 63 -15.08 -10.15 -37.44
C ASN A 63 -15.54 -11.58 -37.06
N ASP A 64 -15.13 -12.07 -35.88
CA ASP A 64 -15.49 -13.39 -35.34
C ASP A 64 -15.97 -13.28 -33.88
N ALA A 65 -17.26 -12.93 -33.72
CA ALA A 65 -17.86 -12.78 -32.39
C ALA A 65 -17.88 -14.08 -31.58
N ALA A 66 -18.04 -15.24 -32.23
CA ALA A 66 -18.06 -16.52 -31.53
C ALA A 66 -16.69 -16.87 -30.94
N LEU A 67 -15.61 -16.56 -31.65
CA LEU A 67 -14.26 -16.65 -31.12
C LEU A 67 -14.08 -15.72 -29.91
N ALA A 68 -14.54 -14.46 -30.00
CA ALA A 68 -14.43 -13.51 -28.89
C ALA A 68 -15.13 -14.01 -27.63
N ASP A 69 -16.38 -14.45 -27.75
CA ASP A 69 -17.18 -14.98 -26.63
C ASP A 69 -16.50 -16.20 -26.00
N SER A 70 -15.99 -17.13 -26.83
CA SER A 70 -15.32 -18.35 -26.35
C SER A 70 -14.04 -18.05 -25.56
N LEU A 71 -13.24 -17.09 -26.02
CA LEU A 71 -11.99 -16.70 -25.37
C LEU A 71 -12.26 -15.92 -24.08
N ALA A 72 -13.27 -15.04 -24.08
CA ALA A 72 -13.70 -14.30 -22.90
C ALA A 72 -14.14 -15.26 -21.79
N ALA A 73 -14.91 -16.30 -22.12
CA ALA A 73 -15.28 -17.34 -21.17
C ALA A 73 -14.06 -18.13 -20.66
N GLU A 74 -13.16 -18.57 -21.56
CA GLU A 74 -11.96 -19.35 -21.18
C GLU A 74 -11.08 -18.60 -20.16
N ILE A 75 -10.82 -17.30 -20.41
CA ILE A 75 -9.96 -16.50 -19.53
C ILE A 75 -10.69 -16.04 -18.26
N ALA A 76 -12.01 -15.84 -18.28
CA ALA A 76 -12.79 -15.59 -17.08
C ALA A 76 -12.83 -16.85 -16.17
N ASP A 77 -13.04 -18.04 -16.74
CA ASP A 77 -12.94 -19.33 -16.04
C ASP A 77 -11.56 -19.53 -15.42
N LYS A 78 -10.49 -19.08 -16.10
CA LYS A 78 -9.14 -19.12 -15.52
C LYS A 78 -9.03 -18.25 -14.27
N ALA A 79 -9.51 -17.01 -14.28
CA ALA A 79 -9.52 -16.16 -13.08
C ALA A 79 -10.30 -16.83 -11.94
N TRP A 80 -11.51 -17.31 -12.24
CA TRP A 80 -12.33 -18.01 -11.27
C TRP A 80 -11.65 -19.25 -10.67
N SER A 81 -10.92 -20.02 -11.48
CA SER A 81 -10.16 -21.19 -11.00
C SER A 81 -9.02 -20.83 -10.04
N LEU A 82 -8.55 -19.58 -10.08
CA LEU A 82 -7.47 -19.05 -9.26
C LEU A 82 -7.97 -18.33 -8.00
N ARG A 83 -9.28 -18.12 -7.82
CA ARG A 83 -9.89 -17.35 -6.71
C ARG A 83 -9.35 -17.69 -5.32
N ASP A 84 -9.19 -18.97 -4.98
CA ASP A 84 -8.67 -19.35 -3.65
C ASP A 84 -7.18 -18.99 -3.49
N GLN A 85 -6.42 -18.92 -4.58
CA GLN A 85 -5.01 -18.51 -4.56
C GLN A 85 -4.89 -17.00 -4.34
N PHE A 86 -5.80 -16.22 -4.91
CA PHE A 86 -5.92 -14.78 -4.69
C PHE A 86 -6.22 -14.43 -3.22
N TRP A 87 -6.62 -15.38 -2.39
CA TRP A 87 -6.87 -15.16 -0.96
C TRP A 87 -5.77 -15.68 -0.03
N ARG A 88 -4.71 -16.29 -0.57
CA ARG A 88 -3.56 -16.70 0.23
C ARG A 88 -2.78 -15.47 0.68
N SER A 89 -2.54 -15.36 1.99
CA SER A 89 -1.86 -14.22 2.60
C SER A 89 -0.57 -14.65 3.29
N GLU A 90 0.50 -13.89 3.06
CA GLU A 90 1.77 -13.97 3.79
C GLU A 90 1.94 -12.76 4.74
N ARG A 91 0.87 -11.97 4.93
CA ARG A 91 0.91 -10.77 5.77
C ARG A 91 1.03 -11.15 7.24
N VAL A 92 1.71 -10.31 8.02
CA VAL A 92 1.87 -10.49 9.46
C VAL A 92 1.37 -9.27 10.23
N ALA A 93 0.93 -9.47 11.47
CA ALA A 93 0.41 -8.39 12.31
C ALA A 93 1.46 -7.28 12.53
N PRO A 94 1.06 -6.01 12.74
CA PRO A 94 1.99 -4.88 12.90
C PRO A 94 3.13 -5.10 13.90
N ALA A 95 2.82 -5.64 15.08
CA ALA A 95 3.83 -5.91 16.11
C ALA A 95 4.83 -7.00 15.69
N GLU A 96 4.39 -8.01 14.93
CA GLU A 96 5.28 -9.04 14.40
C GLU A 96 6.16 -8.50 13.28
N ALA A 97 5.60 -7.66 12.39
CA ALA A 97 6.36 -7.01 11.33
C ALA A 97 7.51 -6.15 11.88
N VAL A 98 7.22 -5.35 12.92
CA VAL A 98 8.23 -4.54 13.62
C VAL A 98 9.30 -5.44 14.24
N ARG A 99 8.93 -6.50 14.96
CA ARG A 99 9.90 -7.43 15.56
C ARG A 99 10.83 -8.06 14.52
N GLN A 100 10.28 -8.55 13.41
CA GLN A 100 11.07 -9.13 12.32
C GLN A 100 12.01 -8.10 11.69
N ALA A 101 11.56 -6.85 11.53
CA ALA A 101 12.40 -5.78 11.01
C ALA A 101 13.53 -5.37 11.97
N VAL A 102 13.26 -5.33 13.28
CA VAL A 102 14.28 -5.06 14.31
C VAL A 102 15.37 -6.15 14.31
N THR A 103 14.97 -7.42 14.25
CA THR A 103 15.90 -8.57 14.33
C THR A 103 16.60 -8.90 13.01
N ALA A 104 16.22 -8.27 11.90
CA ALA A 104 16.86 -8.48 10.62
C ALA A 104 18.35 -8.09 10.65
N GLU A 105 19.24 -8.97 10.18
CA GLU A 105 20.69 -8.80 10.39
C GLU A 105 21.30 -7.62 9.61
N ARG A 106 20.82 -7.32 8.39
CA ARG A 106 21.40 -6.28 7.53
C ARG A 106 20.39 -5.64 6.57
N GLY A 107 20.64 -4.39 6.22
CA GLY A 107 19.97 -3.63 5.16
C GLY A 107 18.58 -3.11 5.53
N LEU A 108 17.95 -2.42 4.58
CA LEU A 108 16.65 -1.78 4.78
C LEU A 108 15.51 -2.79 4.66
N ILE A 109 14.74 -2.96 5.73
CA ILE A 109 13.48 -3.71 5.72
C ILE A 109 12.32 -2.78 5.39
N ILE A 110 11.59 -3.10 4.32
CA ILE A 110 10.37 -2.36 3.98
C ILE A 110 9.19 -2.98 4.72
N LEU A 111 8.49 -2.17 5.51
CA LEU A 111 7.20 -2.50 6.09
C LEU A 111 6.10 -1.93 5.19
N SER A 112 5.44 -2.80 4.43
CA SER A 112 4.36 -2.42 3.52
C SER A 112 3.04 -2.36 4.29
N ASP A 113 2.57 -1.13 4.53
CA ASP A 113 1.29 -0.83 5.17
C ASP A 113 0.16 -1.02 4.16
N THR A 114 -0.48 -2.18 4.18
CA THR A 114 -1.55 -2.51 3.21
C THR A 114 -2.84 -1.78 3.57
N GLY A 115 -3.17 -1.66 4.87
CA GLY A 115 -4.33 -0.94 5.40
C GLY A 115 -4.40 0.54 5.04
N ASP A 116 -3.25 1.16 4.74
CA ASP A 116 -3.15 2.59 4.46
C ASP A 116 -2.35 2.87 3.17
N SER A 117 -2.77 2.24 2.08
CA SER A 117 -2.22 2.38 0.73
C SER A 117 -2.68 3.69 0.09
N VAL A 118 -1.85 4.74 0.13
CA VAL A 118 -2.20 6.06 -0.43
C VAL A 118 -2.50 5.99 -1.93
N TYR A 119 -1.78 5.15 -2.68
CA TYR A 119 -2.06 4.94 -4.11
C TYR A 119 -3.37 4.17 -4.35
N GLY A 120 -3.86 3.45 -3.34
CA GLY A 120 -5.18 2.81 -3.34
C GLY A 120 -6.31 3.72 -2.86
N GLY A 121 -6.02 4.98 -2.51
CA GLY A 121 -7.00 5.96 -2.05
C GLY A 121 -6.99 6.23 -0.54
N ALA A 122 -6.17 5.52 0.24
CA ALA A 122 -6.07 5.72 1.69
C ALA A 122 -5.52 7.11 2.05
N PRO A 123 -5.80 7.62 3.26
CA PRO A 123 -5.35 8.94 3.71
C PRO A 123 -3.85 9.08 3.97
N GLY A 124 -3.13 8.00 4.31
CA GLY A 124 -1.71 8.05 4.69
C GLY A 124 -1.45 8.41 6.16
N ASP A 125 -2.48 8.36 7.01
CA ASP A 125 -2.43 8.76 8.42
C ASP A 125 -2.60 7.59 9.41
N SER A 126 -2.50 6.34 8.96
CA SER A 126 -2.59 5.17 9.85
C SER A 126 -1.43 5.12 10.84
N THR A 127 -1.78 4.90 12.12
CA THR A 127 -0.84 4.90 13.25
C THR A 127 -0.49 3.49 13.72
N CYS A 128 -1.07 2.43 13.14
CA CYS A 128 -0.95 1.07 13.69
C CYS A 128 0.49 0.57 13.75
N ILE A 129 1.28 0.78 12.69
CA ILE A 129 2.70 0.40 12.66
C ILE A 129 3.52 1.32 13.55
N LEU A 130 3.25 2.64 13.53
CA LEU A 130 3.93 3.59 14.42
C LEU A 130 3.73 3.23 15.90
N ARG A 131 2.50 2.86 16.31
CA ARG A 131 2.21 2.41 17.68
C ARG A 131 3.00 1.14 18.01
N ALA A 132 3.04 0.16 17.11
CA ALA A 132 3.86 -1.04 17.29
C ALA A 132 5.36 -0.72 17.43
N MET A 133 5.89 0.23 16.65
CA MET A 133 7.27 0.70 16.77
C MET A 133 7.53 1.43 18.09
N LEU A 134 6.61 2.30 18.51
CA LEU A 134 6.68 3.01 19.77
C LEU A 134 6.56 2.10 20.97
N ASP A 135 5.91 0.94 20.84
CA ASP A 135 5.77 -0.05 21.93
C ASP A 135 6.94 -1.04 21.98
N ASP A 136 7.73 -1.18 20.92
CA ASP A 136 8.86 -2.12 20.87
C ASP A 136 10.02 -1.66 21.77
N PRO A 137 10.43 -2.48 22.76
CA PRO A 137 11.46 -2.10 23.71
C PRO A 137 12.85 -1.89 23.08
N ASN A 138 13.17 -2.55 21.97
CA ASN A 138 14.47 -2.41 21.31
C ASN A 138 14.59 -1.05 20.59
N LEU A 139 13.46 -0.48 20.17
CA LEU A 139 13.41 0.86 19.60
C LEU A 139 13.39 1.95 20.67
N LYS A 140 12.91 1.65 21.89
CA LYS A 140 12.94 2.59 23.04
C LYS A 140 14.32 2.77 23.66
N THR A 141 15.12 1.71 23.75
CA THR A 141 16.40 1.68 24.49
C THR A 141 17.60 2.14 23.66
N SER A 142 17.41 2.33 22.36
CA SER A 142 18.46 2.81 21.46
C SER A 142 18.73 4.29 21.75
N GLU A 143 19.57 4.59 22.74
CA GLU A 143 20.30 5.85 22.75
C GLU A 143 20.93 6.02 21.37
N VAL A 144 20.77 7.20 20.77
CA VAL A 144 21.23 7.53 19.41
C VAL A 144 22.77 7.59 19.39
N SER A 145 23.42 6.45 19.64
CA SER A 145 24.86 6.30 19.68
C SER A 145 25.35 5.97 18.26
N LYS A 146 25.56 7.07 17.53
CA LYS A 146 26.54 7.29 16.46
C LYS A 146 26.60 6.44 15.20
N THR A 147 26.01 5.26 15.08
CA THR A 147 25.98 4.54 13.79
C THR A 147 24.87 3.49 13.79
N SER A 148 23.88 3.67 12.91
CA SER A 148 22.86 2.67 12.53
C SER A 148 21.81 2.44 13.63
N GLU A 149 20.54 2.83 13.49
CA GLU A 149 19.55 2.17 12.63
C GLU A 149 18.26 3.01 12.62
N VAL A 150 18.20 4.10 11.84
CA VAL A 150 17.01 4.98 11.85
C VAL A 150 15.79 4.25 11.28
N CYS A 151 14.61 4.50 11.85
CA CYS A 151 13.36 3.92 11.38
C CYS A 151 12.49 5.01 10.75
N LEU A 152 12.13 4.85 9.48
CA LEU A 152 11.48 5.90 8.69
C LEU A 152 9.96 5.66 8.62
N VAL A 153 9.17 6.67 8.97
CA VAL A 153 7.70 6.60 8.96
C VAL A 153 7.11 7.84 8.29
N PRO A 154 6.35 7.72 7.19
CA PRO A 154 5.61 8.84 6.64
C PRO A 154 4.27 8.98 7.36
N MET A 155 3.80 10.21 7.55
CA MET A 155 2.53 10.50 8.21
C MET A 155 1.88 11.74 7.60
N VAL A 156 0.66 11.60 7.10
CA VAL A 156 -0.17 12.74 6.66
C VAL A 156 -0.91 13.31 7.87
N ASP A 157 -0.49 14.48 8.36
CA ASP A 157 -1.09 15.17 9.50
C ASP A 157 -0.75 16.67 9.47
N SER A 158 -1.68 17.48 8.96
CA SER A 158 -1.50 18.93 8.82
C SER A 158 -1.32 19.63 10.16
N ASP A 159 -2.01 19.19 11.21
CA ASP A 159 -1.95 19.84 12.52
C ASP A 159 -0.60 19.63 13.18
N ALA A 160 -0.09 18.39 13.11
CA ALA A 160 1.24 18.06 13.63
C ALA A 160 2.35 18.73 12.81
N LEU A 161 2.19 18.80 11.49
CA LEU A 161 3.11 19.55 10.63
C LEU A 161 3.17 21.03 11.04
N ASN A 162 2.01 21.68 11.18
CA ASN A 162 1.91 23.09 11.57
C ASN A 162 2.51 23.35 12.95
N ALA A 163 2.29 22.44 13.91
CA ALA A 163 2.90 22.51 15.24
C ALA A 163 4.43 22.41 15.17
N ALA A 164 4.97 21.46 14.40
CA ALA A 164 6.41 21.29 14.22
C ALA A 164 7.06 22.51 13.54
N ILE A 165 6.43 23.05 12.48
CA ILE A 165 6.90 24.26 11.80
C ILE A 165 6.89 25.46 12.74
N SER A 166 5.81 25.65 13.50
CA SER A 166 5.66 26.78 14.42
C SER A 166 6.66 26.75 15.57
N ALA A 167 6.98 25.55 16.08
CA ALA A 167 7.98 25.37 17.13
C ALA A 167 9.42 25.57 16.60
N GLY A 168 9.67 25.21 15.34
CA GLY A 168 10.94 25.39 14.66
C GLY A 168 11.94 24.27 14.90
N VAL A 169 12.94 24.17 14.03
CA VAL A 169 14.00 23.16 14.10
C VAL A 169 14.74 23.25 15.43
N GLY A 170 14.91 22.11 16.09
CA GLY A 170 15.57 22.00 17.39
C GLY A 170 14.62 21.95 18.58
N ALA A 171 13.38 22.43 18.44
CA ALA A 171 12.38 22.41 19.50
C ALA A 171 11.87 20.99 19.78
N GLU A 172 11.47 20.75 21.02
CA GLU A 172 10.70 19.56 21.40
C GLU A 172 9.21 19.89 21.34
N VAL A 173 8.43 19.00 20.73
CA VAL A 173 6.98 19.14 20.60
C VAL A 173 6.29 17.85 21.03
N THR A 174 5.14 18.00 21.68
CA THR A 174 4.21 16.90 21.97
C THR A 174 2.96 17.08 21.12
N VAL A 175 2.64 16.07 20.31
CA VAL A 175 1.53 16.12 19.33
C VAL A 175 0.77 14.79 19.32
N GLU A 176 -0.53 14.85 19.03
CA GLU A 176 -1.34 13.69 18.65
C GLU A 176 -1.17 13.48 17.13
N LEU A 177 -0.54 12.37 16.73
CA LEU A 177 -0.25 12.05 15.33
C LEU A 177 -1.24 11.08 14.71
N GLY A 178 -1.66 11.37 13.48
CA GLY A 178 -2.40 10.46 12.60
C GLY A 178 -3.79 10.07 13.13
N GLY A 179 -4.48 9.18 12.41
CA GLY A 179 -5.83 8.70 12.75
C GLY A 179 -6.89 9.81 12.88
N LYS A 180 -6.69 10.92 12.16
CA LYS A 180 -7.59 12.08 12.09
C LYS A 180 -8.45 12.05 10.83
N LEU A 181 -7.94 11.43 9.76
CA LEU A 181 -8.62 11.25 8.48
C LEU A 181 -9.33 9.89 8.44
N ASP A 182 -8.62 8.79 8.72
CA ASP A 182 -9.25 7.49 9.02
C ASP A 182 -9.45 7.35 10.54
N ASN A 183 -10.62 7.76 11.01
CA ASN A 183 -11.02 7.62 12.41
C ASN A 183 -11.88 6.36 12.67
N ILE A 184 -12.04 5.49 11.67
CA ILE A 184 -12.79 4.24 11.77
C ILE A 184 -11.84 3.12 12.20
N PHE A 185 -10.70 3.00 11.51
CA PHE A 185 -9.72 1.93 11.72
C PHE A 185 -8.46 2.39 12.45
N SER A 186 -8.19 3.70 12.45
CA SER A 186 -7.04 4.29 13.12
C SER A 186 -7.47 5.25 14.22
N ARG A 187 -6.54 5.54 15.13
CA ARG A 187 -6.70 6.53 16.20
C ARG A 187 -5.40 7.29 16.38
N PRO A 188 -5.44 8.57 16.79
CA PRO A 188 -4.23 9.30 17.09
C PRO A 188 -3.34 8.61 18.11
N VAL A 189 -2.04 8.85 17.99
CA VAL A 189 -1.03 8.43 18.97
C VAL A 189 -0.24 9.65 19.42
N GLN A 190 -0.18 9.85 20.73
CA GLN A 190 0.63 10.90 21.31
C GLN A 190 2.12 10.56 21.15
N VAL A 191 2.89 11.52 20.65
CA VAL A 191 4.34 11.44 20.62
C VAL A 191 4.96 12.73 21.13
N THR A 192 6.12 12.59 21.77
CA THR A 192 7.00 13.71 22.10
C THR A 192 8.31 13.50 21.34
N GLY A 193 8.74 14.53 20.61
CA GLY A 193 9.94 14.43 19.77
C GLY A 193 10.54 15.77 19.42
N LYS A 194 11.76 15.72 18.89
CA LYS A 194 12.49 16.91 18.45
C LYS A 194 12.23 17.19 16.97
N VAL A 195 11.92 18.43 16.62
CA VAL A 195 11.84 18.88 15.23
C VAL A 195 13.26 18.85 14.64
N ALA A 196 13.53 17.87 13.79
CA ALA A 196 14.86 17.63 13.22
C ALA A 196 15.11 18.41 11.93
N ALA A 197 14.06 18.61 11.13
CA ALA A 197 14.12 19.39 9.89
C ALA A 197 12.74 19.97 9.56
N VAL A 198 12.74 21.08 8.81
CA VAL A 198 11.54 21.71 8.23
C VAL A 198 11.89 22.12 6.81
N SER A 199 11.00 21.83 5.87
CA SER A 199 11.01 22.37 4.51
C SER A 199 9.72 23.15 4.29
N LEU A 200 9.81 24.38 3.81
CA LEU A 200 8.64 25.25 3.57
C LEU A 200 8.12 25.17 2.12
N GLY A 201 8.71 24.30 1.30
CA GLY A 201 8.39 24.14 -0.11
C GLY A 201 9.43 23.25 -0.78
N PHE A 202 8.99 22.15 -1.39
CA PHE A 202 9.86 21.28 -2.14
C PHE A 202 9.13 20.67 -3.33
N THR A 203 9.71 20.80 -4.52
CA THR A 203 9.22 20.18 -5.75
C THR A 203 10.27 19.24 -6.31
N VAL A 204 9.84 18.12 -6.87
CA VAL A 204 10.72 17.11 -7.46
C VAL A 204 10.07 16.45 -8.65
N ASP A 205 10.84 16.22 -9.71
CA ASP A 205 10.43 15.40 -10.84
C ASP A 205 10.59 13.92 -10.49
N LEU A 206 9.48 13.18 -10.52
CA LEU A 206 9.42 11.74 -10.25
C LEU A 206 9.34 10.92 -11.54
N LEU A 207 9.91 11.42 -12.63
CA LEU A 207 10.02 10.78 -13.93
C LEU A 207 8.63 10.45 -14.50
N ASP A 208 8.25 9.18 -14.52
CA ASP A 208 7.00 8.66 -15.09
C ASP A 208 5.73 9.23 -14.42
N ARG A 209 5.89 9.99 -13.34
CA ARG A 209 4.81 10.59 -12.55
C ARG A 209 4.80 12.12 -12.62
N GLY A 210 5.76 12.71 -13.33
CA GLY A 210 5.92 14.15 -13.49
C GLY A 210 6.34 14.87 -12.20
N VAL A 211 6.11 16.18 -12.19
CA VAL A 211 6.48 17.05 -11.06
C VAL A 211 5.54 16.83 -9.89
N CYS A 212 6.11 16.42 -8.76
CA CYS A 212 5.45 16.31 -7.47
C CYS A 212 5.81 17.50 -6.59
N ASP A 213 4.80 18.20 -6.07
CA ASP A 213 4.95 19.25 -5.07
C ASP A 213 4.66 18.68 -3.69
N LEU A 214 5.72 18.54 -2.88
CA LEU A 214 5.62 18.11 -1.48
C LEU A 214 5.21 19.25 -0.54
N ARG A 215 5.18 20.50 -1.04
CA ARG A 215 4.85 21.69 -0.25
C ARG A 215 5.67 21.75 1.04
N GLN A 216 5.01 21.99 2.16
CA GLN A 216 5.62 22.03 3.47
C GLN A 216 5.74 20.62 4.04
N THR A 217 6.90 20.31 4.59
CA THR A 217 7.18 19.05 5.27
C THR A 217 8.00 19.31 6.53
N ALA A 218 7.90 18.43 7.51
CA ALA A 218 8.74 18.48 8.70
C ALA A 218 9.17 17.07 9.09
N LEU A 219 10.32 16.98 9.75
CA LEU A 219 10.85 15.73 10.29
C LEU A 219 10.80 15.78 11.81
N LEU A 220 10.03 14.89 12.42
CA LEU A 220 10.02 14.70 13.88
C LEU A 220 10.91 13.51 14.25
N ALA A 221 11.84 13.72 15.16
CA ALA A 221 12.71 12.68 15.70
C ALA A 221 12.22 12.23 17.08
N VAL A 222 11.83 10.96 17.19
CA VAL A 222 11.39 10.30 18.43
C VAL A 222 12.30 9.09 18.66
N GLY A 223 13.32 9.24 19.51
CA GLY A 223 14.37 8.21 19.65
C GLY A 223 15.05 7.90 18.31
N SER A 224 15.00 6.64 17.87
CA SER A 224 15.48 6.19 16.55
C SER A 224 14.48 6.40 15.40
N ILE A 225 13.22 6.71 15.72
CA ILE A 225 12.15 6.90 14.73
C ILE A 225 12.23 8.30 14.12
N ARG A 226 12.08 8.39 12.81
CA ARG A 226 12.04 9.61 12.01
C ARG A 226 10.71 9.66 11.29
N ILE A 227 9.84 10.55 11.75
CA ILE A 227 8.49 10.72 11.23
C ILE A 227 8.49 11.90 10.27
N ALA A 228 8.30 11.64 8.98
CA ALA A 228 8.13 12.67 7.97
C ALA A 228 6.66 13.08 7.90
N LEU A 229 6.37 14.34 8.26
CA LEU A 229 5.05 14.93 8.31
C LEU A 229 4.73 15.63 6.99
N LEU A 230 3.52 15.38 6.47
CA LEU A 230 2.95 16.03 5.28
C LEU A 230 1.57 16.62 5.62
N ASP A 231 1.15 17.69 4.95
CA ASP A 231 -0.22 18.25 5.05
C ASP A 231 -1.22 17.58 4.11
N HIS A 232 -0.77 16.80 3.12
CA HIS A 232 -1.62 16.16 2.13
C HIS A 232 -1.04 14.84 1.61
N ARG A 233 -1.90 14.02 1.00
CA ARG A 233 -1.49 12.84 0.25
C ARG A 233 -0.62 13.25 -0.93
N SER A 234 0.57 12.69 -1.01
CA SER A 234 1.52 12.96 -2.07
C SER A 234 1.98 11.68 -2.75
N PHE A 235 2.28 11.73 -4.04
CA PHE A 235 2.89 10.60 -4.72
C PHE A 235 4.27 10.26 -4.11
N ALA A 236 5.01 11.27 -3.67
CA ALA A 236 6.33 11.10 -3.05
C ALA A 236 6.30 10.42 -1.67
N ILE A 237 5.12 10.15 -1.09
CA ILE A 237 5.01 9.52 0.25
C ILE A 237 5.72 8.16 0.35
N ASN A 238 5.77 7.43 -0.77
CA ASN A 238 6.43 6.13 -0.89
C ASN A 238 7.81 6.21 -1.56
N HIS A 239 8.38 7.41 -1.69
CA HIS A 239 9.63 7.64 -2.41
C HIS A 239 10.76 8.05 -1.46
N PRO A 240 12.01 7.57 -1.67
CA PRO A 240 13.18 7.97 -0.88
C PRO A 240 13.34 9.49 -0.72
N VAL A 241 12.92 10.25 -1.73
CA VAL A 241 13.03 11.72 -1.74
C VAL A 241 12.31 12.38 -0.57
N LEU A 242 11.24 11.78 -0.04
CA LEU A 242 10.55 12.29 1.15
C LEU A 242 11.52 12.47 2.34
N TYR A 243 12.52 11.61 2.45
CA TYR A 243 13.49 11.63 3.54
C TYR A 243 14.78 12.34 3.14
N THR A 244 15.26 12.15 1.91
CA THR A 244 16.56 12.72 1.50
C THR A 244 16.52 14.24 1.39
N HIS A 245 15.40 14.84 0.99
CA HIS A 245 15.28 16.32 0.99
C HIS A 245 15.26 16.92 2.40
N LEU A 246 14.96 16.12 3.42
CA LEU A 246 15.01 16.48 4.84
C LEU A 246 16.37 16.14 5.48
N GLY A 247 17.37 15.77 4.67
CA GLY A 247 18.74 15.54 5.11
C GLY A 247 19.04 14.14 5.66
N LEU A 248 18.16 13.16 5.45
CA LEU A 248 18.42 11.76 5.81
C LEU A 248 19.09 10.99 4.68
N ASP A 249 20.03 10.11 5.01
CA ASP A 249 20.50 9.06 4.11
C ASP A 249 19.68 7.79 4.31
N ILE A 250 19.13 7.23 3.24
CA ILE A 250 18.38 5.98 3.28
C ILE A 250 19.30 4.80 3.63
N ALA A 251 20.59 4.89 3.34
CA ALA A 251 21.55 3.84 3.68
C ALA A 251 21.70 3.62 5.20
N ASP A 252 21.37 4.62 6.01
CA ASP A 252 21.41 4.54 7.48
C ASP A 252 20.14 3.93 8.08
N ALA A 253 19.10 3.72 7.27
CA ALA A 253 17.81 3.25 7.73
C ALA A 253 17.74 1.73 7.86
N LYS A 254 17.25 1.28 9.01
CA LYS A 254 16.97 -0.14 9.30
C LYS A 254 15.65 -0.59 8.74
N MET A 255 14.66 0.28 8.81
CA MET A 255 13.35 0.02 8.24
C MET A 255 12.69 1.29 7.72
N VAL A 256 11.81 1.10 6.75
CA VAL A 256 10.92 2.15 6.25
C VAL A 256 9.51 1.62 6.16
N VAL A 257 8.56 2.37 6.71
CA VAL A 257 7.13 2.16 6.45
C VAL A 257 6.78 2.79 5.12
N VAL A 258 6.15 2.02 4.25
CA VAL A 258 5.61 2.53 2.98
C VAL A 258 4.10 2.32 2.96
N LYS A 259 3.38 3.37 2.57
CA LYS A 259 1.93 3.47 2.48
C LYS A 259 1.45 2.94 1.12
N THR A 260 1.76 1.67 0.85
CA THR A 260 1.37 0.93 -0.36
C THR A 260 1.60 -0.58 -0.21
N ALA A 261 0.75 -1.40 -0.83
CA ALA A 261 0.92 -2.85 -0.90
C ALA A 261 1.91 -3.36 -1.97
N SER A 262 2.11 -2.56 -3.03
CA SER A 262 2.76 -3.06 -4.27
C SER A 262 3.79 -2.10 -4.87
N ASN A 263 3.76 -0.80 -4.54
CA ASN A 263 4.61 0.21 -5.18
C ASN A 263 5.83 0.64 -4.32
N PHE A 264 6.57 -0.34 -3.81
CA PHE A 264 7.72 -0.13 -2.91
C PHE A 264 9.09 -0.17 -3.62
N GLN A 265 9.11 -0.41 -4.94
CA GLN A 265 10.33 -0.57 -5.73
C GLN A 265 11.26 0.64 -5.73
N PHE A 266 10.77 1.83 -5.35
CA PHE A 266 11.59 3.04 -5.22
C PHE A 266 12.71 2.90 -4.18
N PHE A 267 12.55 1.99 -3.22
CA PHE A 267 13.57 1.65 -2.22
C PHE A 267 14.44 0.44 -2.60
N SER A 268 14.25 -0.14 -3.80
CA SER A 268 14.92 -1.39 -4.24
C SER A 268 16.45 -1.37 -4.10
N ARG A 269 17.08 -0.20 -4.29
CA ARG A 269 18.53 -0.01 -4.15
C ARG A 269 19.05 -0.34 -2.74
N TRP A 270 18.26 -0.09 -1.70
CA TRP A 270 18.66 -0.29 -0.29
C TRP A 270 18.00 -1.52 0.33
N ARG A 271 16.92 -2.02 -0.27
CA ARG A 271 16.06 -3.07 0.25
C ARG A 271 16.82 -4.38 0.44
N SER A 272 16.84 -4.90 1.67
CA SER A 272 17.23 -6.28 1.98
C SER A 272 16.05 -7.20 2.26
N GLY A 273 14.88 -6.64 2.62
CA GLY A 273 13.68 -7.40 2.89
C GLY A 273 12.40 -6.61 2.69
N LEU A 274 11.29 -7.32 2.53
CA LEU A 274 9.93 -6.78 2.46
C LEU A 274 9.05 -7.61 3.38
N ILE A 275 8.33 -6.94 4.27
CA ILE A 275 7.33 -7.53 5.12
C ILE A 275 6.01 -6.82 4.81
N ARG A 276 5.01 -7.59 4.38
CA ARG A 276 3.65 -7.07 4.23
C ARG A 276 2.96 -7.10 5.58
N VAL A 277 2.48 -5.95 6.00
CA VAL A 277 1.81 -5.79 7.29
C VAL A 277 0.33 -5.98 7.08
N ASP A 278 -0.30 -6.82 7.91
CA ASP A 278 -1.75 -6.96 7.98
C ASP A 278 -2.33 -5.81 8.82
N SER A 279 -2.20 -4.59 8.30
CA SER A 279 -2.65 -3.38 8.96
C SER A 279 -4.14 -3.13 8.71
N PRO A 280 -4.92 -2.75 9.74
CA PRO A 280 -6.29 -2.29 9.55
C PRO A 280 -6.30 -0.93 8.85
N GLY A 281 -7.35 -0.65 8.08
CA GLY A 281 -7.53 0.63 7.41
C GLY A 281 -8.45 0.58 6.19
N THR A 282 -8.71 1.75 5.62
CA THR A 282 -9.55 1.91 4.43
C THR A 282 -9.12 1.11 3.21
N THR A 283 -7.86 0.66 3.13
CA THR A 283 -7.37 -0.21 2.06
C THR A 283 -6.89 -1.57 2.57
N GLN A 284 -7.36 -2.03 3.73
CA GLN A 284 -6.93 -3.32 4.26
C GLN A 284 -7.23 -4.47 3.30
N SER A 285 -6.37 -5.49 3.35
CA SER A 285 -6.45 -6.65 2.46
C SER A 285 -7.56 -7.63 2.85
N ASP A 286 -8.03 -7.62 4.10
CA ASP A 286 -9.20 -8.39 4.50
C ASP A 286 -10.47 -7.65 4.07
N LEU A 287 -11.00 -8.00 2.91
CA LEU A 287 -12.21 -7.39 2.37
C LEU A 287 -13.48 -7.78 3.15
N THR A 288 -13.41 -8.85 3.96
CA THR A 288 -14.55 -9.29 4.79
C THR A 288 -14.79 -8.34 5.98
N ALA A 289 -13.82 -7.49 6.31
CA ALA A 289 -13.92 -6.49 7.36
C ALA A 289 -14.82 -5.29 6.99
N PHE A 290 -15.14 -5.10 5.70
CA PHE A 290 -15.96 -3.99 5.24
C PHE A 290 -17.45 -4.31 5.21
N GLN A 291 -18.26 -3.26 5.32
CA GLN A 291 -19.71 -3.33 5.14
C GLN A 291 -20.09 -3.00 3.69
N TRP A 292 -20.30 -4.03 2.89
CA TRP A 292 -20.69 -3.94 1.48
C TRP A 292 -22.20 -3.75 1.30
N LYS A 293 -22.62 -2.78 0.48
CA LYS A 293 -24.03 -2.45 0.27
C LYS A 293 -24.47 -2.48 -1.19
N ARG A 294 -23.57 -2.19 -2.12
CA ARG A 294 -23.88 -1.95 -3.53
C ARG A 294 -23.32 -3.00 -4.47
N ILE A 295 -22.26 -3.71 -4.09
CA ILE A 295 -21.69 -4.77 -4.94
C ILE A 295 -22.74 -5.82 -5.33
N PRO A 296 -22.61 -6.43 -6.52
CA PRO A 296 -23.40 -7.59 -6.91
C PRO A 296 -23.27 -8.71 -5.88
N ARG A 297 -24.38 -9.36 -5.56
CA ARG A 297 -24.41 -10.54 -4.72
C ARG A 297 -25.15 -11.68 -5.42
N PRO A 298 -24.65 -12.92 -5.34
CA PRO A 298 -23.52 -13.35 -4.52
C PRO A 298 -22.12 -12.94 -5.06
N THR A 299 -21.17 -12.64 -4.16
CA THR A 299 -19.76 -12.28 -4.48
C THR A 299 -18.76 -13.16 -3.73
N TYR A 300 -17.69 -13.64 -4.38
CA TYR A 300 -16.64 -14.37 -3.69
C TYR A 300 -15.63 -13.39 -3.10
N PRO A 301 -15.20 -13.56 -1.84
CA PRO A 301 -15.54 -14.64 -0.88
C PRO A 301 -16.65 -14.27 0.11
N LEU A 302 -17.34 -13.14 -0.09
CA LEU A 302 -18.33 -12.59 0.84
C LEU A 302 -19.59 -13.46 0.98
N ASP A 303 -19.91 -14.22 -0.07
CA ASP A 303 -21.05 -15.12 -0.16
C ASP A 303 -20.58 -16.54 -0.58
N LYS A 304 -21.40 -17.55 -0.30
CA LYS A 304 -21.14 -18.94 -0.71
C LYS A 304 -21.81 -19.25 -2.04
N PHE A 305 -21.12 -19.97 -2.92
CA PHE A 305 -21.62 -20.39 -4.24
C PHE A 305 -21.63 -21.90 -4.37
N ALA A 306 -22.60 -22.43 -5.12
CA ALA A 306 -22.61 -23.83 -5.56
C ALA A 306 -21.91 -23.99 -6.91
N ASP A 307 -22.16 -23.08 -7.88
CA ASP A 307 -21.60 -23.07 -9.22
C ASP A 307 -21.46 -21.61 -9.72
N TRP A 308 -20.36 -21.26 -10.37
CA TRP A 308 -20.15 -19.98 -11.09
C TRP A 308 -19.86 -20.30 -12.56
N ARG A 309 -20.30 -19.42 -13.47
CA ARG A 309 -20.01 -19.54 -14.90
C ARG A 309 -19.80 -18.17 -15.51
N ALA A 310 -18.85 -18.07 -16.43
CA ALA A 310 -18.72 -16.92 -17.31
C ALA A 310 -20.04 -16.69 -18.09
N SER A 311 -20.47 -15.43 -18.16
CA SER A 311 -21.70 -14.99 -18.84
C SER A 311 -21.42 -14.25 -20.12
#